data_AF-A0A6A5H0H7-F1
#
_entry.id   AF-A0A6A5H0H7-F1
#
_cell.length_a   1.000
_cell.length_b   1.000
_cell.length_c   1.000
_cell.angle_alpha   90.00
_cell.angle_beta   90.00
_cell.angle_gamma   90.00
#
_symmetry.space_group_name_H-M   'P 1'
#
loop_
_entity.id
_entity.type
_entity.pdbx_description
1 polymer ?
#
loop_
_entity_poly.entity_id
_entity_poly.type
_entity_poly.pdbx_seq_one_letter_code
_entity_poly.pdbx_strand_id
1 'polypeptide(L)'
;MTFLRGNDRFEVESLKNAIKSVDQLFLTGENSESRNRVLLEHFKNANALILGRKPFEKACEVQKYFIRNFKSIAYCDDVSLDDMLLVNSERVELSRPISQKQFIRFLKHWIRGSNPRLQFMNLYIDIADLVNGEVYLKGINWIEITEESKKEIRQKHGIDD
;
A
#
# COMPACT_ATOMS: atom_id res chain seq x y z
N MET A 1 3.64 -1.09 15.58
CA MET A 1 2.67 -1.20 16.69
C MET A 1 1.28 -1.37 16.12
N THR A 2 0.51 -2.35 16.62
CA THR A 2 -0.78 -2.75 16.06
C THR A 2 -1.92 -2.39 17.00
N PHE A 3 -2.88 -1.60 16.53
CA PHE A 3 -4.08 -1.24 17.29
C PHE A 3 -5.30 -1.99 16.74
N LEU A 4 -5.65 -3.12 17.39
CA LEU A 4 -6.80 -3.99 17.07
C LEU A 4 -7.93 -3.82 18.09
N ARG A 5 -9.13 -4.30 17.76
CA ARG A 5 -10.28 -4.39 18.70
C ARG A 5 -9.87 -5.00 20.04
N GLY A 6 -10.05 -4.25 21.13
CA GLY A 6 -9.62 -4.59 22.49
C GLY A 6 -8.50 -3.70 23.04
N ASN A 7 -7.79 -2.96 22.17
CA ASN A 7 -6.88 -1.88 22.59
C ASN A 7 -7.65 -0.61 23.02
N ASP A 8 -8.96 -0.61 22.83
CA ASP A 8 -9.94 0.38 23.29
C ASP A 8 -9.89 0.56 24.82
N ARG A 9 -9.40 -0.46 25.54
CA ARG A 9 -9.20 -0.43 27.01
C ARG A 9 -8.14 0.58 27.45
N PHE A 10 -7.21 0.94 26.58
CA PHE A 10 -6.21 1.96 26.87
C PHE A 10 -6.67 3.29 26.27
N GLU A 11 -6.79 4.30 27.12
CA GLU A 11 -6.97 5.68 26.67
C GLU A 11 -5.79 6.07 25.77
N VAL A 12 -6.11 6.79 24.69
CA VAL A 12 -5.10 7.28 23.75
C VAL A 12 -4.05 8.12 24.47
N GLU A 13 -4.45 8.86 25.50
CA GLU A 13 -3.56 9.69 26.30
C GLU A 13 -2.52 8.87 27.08
N SER A 14 -2.93 7.73 27.64
CA SER A 14 -2.01 6.78 28.28
C SER A 14 -0.99 6.21 27.29
N LEU A 15 -1.42 5.96 26.05
CA LEU A 15 -0.52 5.49 24.98
C LEU A 15 0.48 6.56 24.57
N LYS A 16 0.06 7.82 24.44
CA LYS A 16 0.95 8.96 24.13
C LYS A 16 2.01 9.15 25.21
N ASN A 17 1.62 9.01 26.47
CA ASN A 17 2.52 9.17 27.61
C ASN A 17 3.52 8.01 27.71
N ALA A 18 3.10 6.79 27.39
CA ALA A 18 3.95 5.61 27.48
C ALA A 18 4.88 5.44 26.26
N ILE A 19 4.46 5.87 25.06
CA ILE A 19 5.15 5.55 23.80
C ILE A 19 5.47 6.85 23.05
N LYS A 20 6.74 7.21 23.05
CA LYS A 20 7.22 8.46 22.43
C LYS A 20 7.27 8.43 20.91
N SER A 21 7.52 7.25 20.32
CA SER A 21 7.66 7.09 18.87
C SER A 21 7.41 5.65 18.45
N VAL A 22 6.91 5.46 17.23
CA VAL A 22 6.78 4.15 16.60
C VAL A 22 7.37 4.21 15.20
N ASP A 23 8.02 3.13 14.79
CA ASP A 23 8.54 3.00 13.41
C ASP A 23 7.41 2.65 12.44
N GLN A 24 6.48 1.79 12.87
CA GLN A 24 5.34 1.35 12.10
C GLN A 24 4.03 1.59 12.86
N LEU A 25 3.05 2.17 12.18
CA LEU A 25 1.70 2.40 12.69
C LEU A 25 0.68 1.61 11.87
N PHE A 26 -0.18 0.84 12.56
CA PHE A 26 -1.27 0.09 11.93
C PHE A 26 -2.63 0.57 12.46
N LEU A 27 -3.52 0.96 11.56
CA LEU A 27 -4.85 1.52 11.86
C LEU A 27 -5.91 0.74 11.10
N THR A 28 -7.06 0.48 11.72
CA THR A 28 -8.18 -0.23 11.08
C THR A 28 -9.49 0.52 11.28
N GLY A 29 -10.51 0.15 10.51
CA GLY A 29 -11.88 0.57 10.74
C GLY A 29 -12.55 -0.05 11.96
N GLU A 30 -11.86 -0.90 12.73
CA GLU A 30 -12.36 -1.34 14.05
C GLU A 30 -12.20 -0.22 15.09
N ASN A 31 -11.26 0.71 14.89
CA ASN A 31 -11.12 1.91 15.69
C ASN A 31 -12.11 2.99 15.22
N SER A 32 -12.49 3.89 16.13
CA SER A 32 -13.19 5.11 15.72
C SER A 32 -12.27 5.99 14.84
N GLU A 33 -12.87 6.68 13.88
CA GLU A 33 -12.15 7.64 13.03
C GLU A 33 -11.39 8.68 13.86
N SER A 34 -12.02 9.20 14.93
CA SER A 34 -11.42 10.15 15.85
C SER A 34 -10.14 9.61 16.49
N ARG A 35 -10.12 8.34 16.89
CA ARG A 35 -8.96 7.68 17.47
C ARG A 35 -7.84 7.52 16.44
N ASN A 36 -8.17 7.08 15.22
CA ASN A 36 -7.19 6.95 14.14
C ASN A 36 -6.51 8.29 13.83
N ARG A 37 -7.28 9.39 13.78
CA ARG A 37 -6.73 10.75 13.57
C ARG A 37 -5.74 11.15 14.66
N VAL A 38 -6.08 10.94 15.94
CA VAL A 38 -5.19 11.29 17.06
C VAL A 38 -3.90 10.45 17.04
N LEU A 39 -3.99 9.16 16.71
CA LEU A 39 -2.80 8.30 16.60
C LEU A 39 -1.88 8.75 15.47
N LEU A 40 -2.43 9.16 14.32
CA LEU A 40 -1.65 9.66 13.18
C LEU A 40 -0.96 11.00 13.45
N GLU A 41 -1.66 11.91 14.12
CA GLU A 41 -1.12 13.19 14.58
C GLU A 41 0.06 12.97 15.53
N HIS A 42 -0.12 12.07 16.52
CA HIS A 42 0.89 11.82 17.53
C HIS A 42 2.11 11.08 16.96
N PHE A 43 1.88 10.04 16.16
CA PHE A 43 2.93 9.22 15.54
C PHE A 43 3.29 9.68 14.11
N LYS A 44 3.30 10.99 13.87
CA LYS A 44 3.56 11.56 12.54
C LYS A 44 4.90 11.18 11.92
N ASN A 45 5.89 10.79 12.75
CA ASN A 45 7.24 10.42 12.32
C ASN A 45 7.39 8.92 12.02
N ALA A 46 6.30 8.14 12.02
CA ALA A 46 6.37 6.75 11.64
C ALA A 46 6.89 6.60 10.19
N ASN A 47 7.83 5.68 9.99
CA ASN A 47 8.39 5.38 8.69
C ASN A 47 7.45 4.50 7.86
N ALA A 48 6.64 3.68 8.52
CA ALA A 48 5.70 2.78 7.87
C ALA A 48 4.26 2.99 8.37
N LEU A 49 3.32 2.99 7.43
CA LEU A 49 1.89 3.11 7.73
C LEU A 49 1.12 1.95 7.10
N ILE A 50 0.32 1.26 7.90
CA ILE A 50 -0.61 0.26 7.42
C ILE A 50 -2.03 0.72 7.72
N LEU A 51 -2.83 0.82 6.66
CA LEU A 51 -4.23 1.21 6.70
C LEU A 51 -5.07 -0.04 6.39
N GLY A 52 -5.71 -0.59 7.41
CA GLY A 52 -6.67 -1.67 7.31
C GLY A 52 -7.94 -1.26 6.56
N ARG A 53 -8.94 -2.15 6.48
CA ARG A 53 -10.22 -1.84 5.82
C ARG A 53 -10.94 -0.68 6.50
N LYS A 54 -11.50 0.21 5.69
CA LYS A 54 -12.33 1.36 6.11
C LYS A 54 -11.77 2.12 7.33
N PRO A 55 -10.51 2.59 7.31
CA PRO A 55 -9.90 3.26 8.46
C PRO A 55 -10.47 4.67 8.71
N PHE A 56 -11.19 5.22 7.72
CA PHE A 56 -11.91 6.49 7.73
C PHE A 56 -13.25 6.31 7.01
N GLU A 57 -14.23 7.16 7.31
CA GLU A 57 -15.55 7.13 6.65
C GLU A 57 -15.47 7.55 5.17
N LYS A 58 -14.57 8.49 4.84
CA LYS A 58 -14.40 9.04 3.49
C LYS A 58 -13.11 8.56 2.86
N ALA A 59 -13.18 8.04 1.63
CA ALA A 59 -12.02 7.58 0.87
C ALA A 59 -10.97 8.70 0.65
N CYS A 60 -11.39 9.95 0.46
CA CYS A 60 -10.47 11.09 0.27
C CYS A 60 -9.56 11.37 1.47
N GLU A 61 -9.90 10.88 2.67
CA GLU A 61 -9.01 11.00 3.83
C GLU A 61 -7.77 10.12 3.69
N VAL A 62 -7.90 8.94 3.06
CA VAL A 62 -6.78 8.01 2.83
C VAL A 62 -5.74 8.63 1.88
N GLN A 63 -6.19 9.33 0.85
CA GLN A 63 -5.34 9.97 -0.16
C GLN A 63 -4.33 10.95 0.43
N LYS A 64 -4.68 11.65 1.52
CA LYS A 64 -3.77 12.56 2.24
C LYS A 64 -2.53 11.83 2.77
N TYR A 65 -2.63 10.53 3.02
CA TYR A 65 -1.52 9.71 3.49
C TYR A 65 -0.73 9.07 2.35
N PHE A 66 -1.34 8.83 1.18
CA PHE A 66 -0.61 8.34 0.01
C PHE A 66 0.45 9.33 -0.49
N ILE A 67 0.15 10.63 -0.46
CA ILE A 67 1.07 11.70 -0.91
C ILE A 67 2.30 11.84 0.01
N ARG A 68 2.23 11.32 1.24
CA ARG A 68 3.32 11.44 2.22
C ARG A 68 4.50 10.52 1.86
N ASN A 69 5.70 10.97 2.21
CA ASN A 69 6.96 10.27 1.96
C ASN A 69 7.24 9.17 3.00
N PHE A 70 6.35 8.19 3.13
CA PHE A 70 6.65 7.03 3.96
C PHE A 70 7.75 6.18 3.31
N LYS A 71 8.48 5.43 4.13
CA LYS A 71 9.34 4.36 3.65
C LYS A 71 8.50 3.19 3.14
N SER A 72 7.42 2.86 3.85
CA SER A 72 6.49 1.81 3.46
C SER A 72 5.04 2.21 3.74
N ILE A 73 4.14 1.91 2.81
CA ILE A 73 2.70 2.04 3.02
C ILE A 73 1.98 0.77 2.58
N ALA A 74 1.02 0.33 3.40
CA ALA A 74 0.13 -0.76 3.04
C ALA A 74 -1.33 -0.32 3.18
N TYR A 75 -2.17 -0.76 2.24
CA TYR A 75 -3.60 -0.45 2.26
C TYR A 75 -4.44 -1.69 1.96
N CYS A 76 -5.44 -1.92 2.80
CA CYS A 76 -6.26 -3.14 2.78
C CYS A 76 -7.68 -2.95 2.21
N ASP A 77 -7.89 -1.89 1.43
CA ASP A 77 -9.16 -1.59 0.78
C ASP A 77 -8.98 -1.33 -0.72
N ASP A 78 -10.10 -1.16 -1.41
CA ASP A 78 -10.10 -0.94 -2.86
C ASP A 78 -9.36 0.36 -3.22
N VAL A 79 -8.57 0.30 -4.30
CA VAL A 79 -7.82 1.45 -4.81
C VAL A 79 -8.22 1.79 -6.23
N SER A 80 -8.29 3.08 -6.52
CA SER A 80 -8.35 3.58 -7.89
C SER A 80 -6.96 3.73 -8.50
N LEU A 81 -6.89 3.96 -9.82
CA LEU A 81 -5.62 4.31 -10.47
C LEU A 81 -5.06 5.62 -9.90
N ASP A 82 -5.92 6.60 -9.62
CA ASP A 82 -5.49 7.90 -9.09
C ASP A 82 -4.88 7.73 -7.70
N ASP A 83 -5.46 6.86 -6.86
CA ASP A 83 -4.88 6.51 -5.55
C ASP A 83 -3.46 5.94 -5.70
N MET A 84 -3.25 5.01 -6.63
CA MET A 84 -1.93 4.42 -6.90
C MET A 84 -0.93 5.48 -7.39
N LEU A 85 -1.36 6.42 -8.25
CA LEU A 85 -0.52 7.50 -8.76
C LEU A 85 -0.19 8.56 -7.72
N LEU A 86 -1.00 8.70 -6.66
CA LEU A 86 -0.74 9.59 -5.54
C LEU A 86 0.33 9.04 -4.58
N VAL A 87 0.61 7.73 -4.60
CA VAL A 87 1.54 7.12 -3.63
C VAL A 87 2.97 7.62 -3.82
N ASN A 88 3.56 8.21 -2.79
CA ASN A 88 4.94 8.72 -2.81
C ASN A 88 5.88 7.95 -1.87
N SER A 89 5.57 6.68 -1.61
CA SER A 89 6.33 5.80 -0.73
C SER A 89 7.31 4.90 -1.49
N GLU A 90 8.35 4.41 -0.82
CA GLU A 90 9.36 3.53 -1.44
C GLU A 90 8.84 2.10 -1.63
N ARG A 91 8.09 1.60 -0.63
CA ARG A 91 7.45 0.30 -0.64
C ARG A 91 5.93 0.45 -0.52
N VAL A 92 5.19 -0.27 -1.36
CA VAL A 92 3.73 -0.26 -1.37
C VAL A 92 3.18 -1.67 -1.35
N GLU A 93 2.19 -1.92 -0.49
CA GLU A 93 1.48 -3.20 -0.42
C GLU A 93 -0.05 -2.97 -0.50
N LEU A 94 -0.68 -3.52 -1.54
CA LEU A 94 -2.12 -3.37 -1.80
C LEU A 94 -2.78 -4.75 -1.71
N SER A 95 -3.66 -4.94 -0.73
CA SER A 95 -4.23 -6.28 -0.49
C SER A 95 -5.48 -6.60 -1.29
N ARG A 96 -6.10 -5.59 -1.93
CA ARG A 96 -7.27 -5.80 -2.79
C ARG A 96 -6.84 -6.02 -4.23
N PRO A 97 -7.45 -6.99 -4.93
CA PRO A 97 -7.21 -7.17 -6.35
C PRO A 97 -7.57 -5.90 -7.12
N ILE A 98 -6.72 -5.55 -8.08
CA ILE A 98 -7.02 -4.51 -9.08
C ILE A 98 -7.26 -5.18 -10.44
N SER A 99 -7.94 -4.45 -11.32
CA SER A 99 -8.05 -4.90 -12.71
C SER A 99 -6.70 -4.88 -13.42
N GLN A 100 -6.50 -5.81 -14.36
CA GLN A 100 -5.29 -5.80 -15.19
C GLN A 100 -5.16 -4.49 -15.98
N LYS A 101 -6.29 -3.94 -16.42
CA LYS A 101 -6.36 -2.65 -17.11
C LYS A 101 -5.83 -1.50 -16.24
N GLN A 102 -6.19 -1.45 -14.95
CA GLN A 102 -5.65 -0.45 -14.02
C GLN A 102 -4.15 -0.64 -13.82
N PHE A 103 -3.69 -1.87 -13.58
CA PHE A 103 -2.27 -2.18 -13.38
C PHE A 103 -1.41 -1.68 -14.55
N ILE A 104 -1.85 -1.91 -15.79
CA ILE A 104 -1.08 -1.52 -16.97
C ILE A 104 -1.06 -0.01 -17.18
N ARG A 105 -2.17 0.68 -16.90
CA ARG A 105 -2.17 2.14 -16.93
C ARG A 105 -1.17 2.67 -15.92
N PHE A 106 -1.19 2.14 -14.69
CA PHE A 106 -0.21 2.48 -13.66
C PHE A 106 1.23 2.23 -14.14
N LEU A 107 1.51 1.04 -14.67
CA LEU A 107 2.85 0.67 -15.16
C LEU A 107 3.33 1.61 -16.27
N LYS A 108 2.47 1.98 -17.21
CA LYS A 108 2.79 2.96 -18.27
C LYS A 108 3.14 4.33 -17.70
N HIS A 109 2.47 4.77 -16.63
CA HIS A 109 2.81 6.00 -15.94
C HIS A 109 4.14 5.89 -15.17
N TRP A 110 4.34 4.78 -14.46
CA TRP A 110 5.57 4.55 -13.69
C TRP A 110 6.82 4.49 -14.58
N ILE A 111 6.77 3.76 -15.70
CA ILE A 111 7.87 3.71 -16.69
C ILE A 111 8.20 5.10 -17.26
N ARG A 112 7.21 5.99 -17.33
CA ARG A 112 7.38 7.39 -17.78
C ARG A 112 7.84 8.34 -16.68
N GLY A 113 8.09 7.84 -15.46
CA GLY A 113 8.63 8.61 -14.34
C GLY A 113 7.63 9.06 -13.29
N SER A 114 6.35 8.62 -13.34
CA SER A 114 5.45 8.78 -12.19
C SER A 114 5.99 8.03 -10.96
N ASN A 115 5.57 8.42 -9.75
CA ASN A 115 5.96 7.74 -8.50
C ASN A 115 7.50 7.53 -8.34
N PRO A 116 8.33 8.58 -8.43
CA PRO A 116 9.80 8.46 -8.52
C PRO A 116 10.46 7.84 -7.29
N ARG A 117 9.79 7.84 -6.13
CA ARG A 117 10.29 7.19 -4.90
C ARG A 117 10.01 5.69 -4.87
N LEU A 118 9.05 5.20 -5.67
CA LEU A 118 8.60 3.82 -5.63
C LEU A 118 9.71 2.87 -6.11
N GLN A 119 10.09 1.93 -5.25
CA GLN A 119 11.08 0.89 -5.54
C GLN A 119 10.46 -0.50 -5.54
N PHE A 120 9.40 -0.71 -4.76
CA PHE A 120 8.73 -1.99 -4.63
C PHE A 120 7.21 -1.81 -4.50
N MET A 121 6.45 -2.59 -5.26
CA MET A 121 4.99 -2.65 -5.16
C MET A 121 4.53 -4.10 -5.19
N ASN A 122 3.80 -4.51 -4.16
CA ASN A 122 3.09 -5.79 -4.11
C ASN A 122 1.59 -5.53 -4.25
N LEU A 123 0.94 -6.25 -5.16
CA LEU A 123 -0.49 -6.15 -5.43
C LEU A 123 -1.02 -7.44 -6.04
N TYR A 124 -2.33 -7.61 -5.99
CA TYR A 124 -3.03 -8.72 -6.64
C TYR A 124 -3.73 -8.22 -7.90
N ILE A 125 -3.70 -9.02 -8.97
CA ILE A 125 -4.49 -8.77 -10.18
C ILE A 125 -5.65 -9.76 -10.18
N ASP A 126 -6.85 -9.30 -10.53
CA ASP A 126 -8.01 -10.19 -10.66
C ASP A 126 -7.73 -11.29 -11.72
N ILE A 127 -7.90 -12.55 -11.31
CA ILE A 127 -7.62 -13.72 -12.14
C ILE A 127 -8.52 -13.73 -13.39
N ALA A 128 -9.74 -13.20 -13.29
CA ALA A 128 -10.67 -13.12 -14.41
C ALA A 128 -10.15 -12.23 -15.55
N ASP A 129 -9.28 -11.26 -15.26
CA ASP A 129 -8.74 -10.34 -16.26
C ASP A 129 -7.55 -10.92 -17.04
N LEU A 130 -6.83 -11.91 -16.48
CA LEU A 130 -5.55 -12.41 -17.01
C LEU A 130 -5.62 -13.03 -18.42
N VAL A 131 -6.82 -13.36 -18.92
CA VAL A 131 -7.05 -14.03 -20.21
C VAL A 131 -6.54 -13.21 -21.41
N ASN A 132 -6.34 -11.89 -21.24
CA ASN A 132 -5.94 -10.97 -22.32
C ASN A 132 -4.54 -10.34 -22.11
N GLY A 133 -3.67 -10.97 -21.32
CA GLY A 133 -2.26 -10.61 -21.07
C GLY A 133 -1.55 -9.79 -22.14
N GLU A 134 -1.42 -10.37 -23.33
CA GLU A 134 -0.63 -9.82 -24.44
C GLU A 134 -1.21 -8.54 -25.07
N VAL A 135 -2.53 -8.47 -25.25
CA VAL A 135 -3.23 -7.30 -25.82
C VAL A 135 -2.93 -6.05 -25.02
N TYR A 136 -2.77 -6.27 -23.73
CA TYR A 136 -2.70 -5.28 -22.68
C TYR A 136 -1.26 -4.78 -22.46
N LEU A 137 -0.26 -5.63 -22.68
CA LEU A 137 1.16 -5.25 -22.67
C LEU A 137 1.61 -4.51 -23.94
N LYS A 138 0.72 -4.32 -24.92
CA LYS A 138 1.02 -3.59 -26.15
C LYS A 138 1.54 -2.18 -25.87
N GLY A 139 2.73 -1.89 -26.42
CA GLY A 139 3.44 -0.62 -26.23
C GLY A 139 4.30 -0.55 -24.97
N ILE A 140 4.46 -1.65 -24.23
CA ILE A 140 5.50 -1.83 -23.22
C ILE A 140 6.51 -2.83 -23.78
N ASN A 141 7.81 -2.54 -23.64
CA ASN A 141 8.83 -3.53 -23.96
C ASN A 141 8.86 -4.57 -22.84
N TRP A 142 8.50 -5.80 -23.19
CA TRP A 142 8.48 -6.93 -22.26
C TRP A 142 9.20 -8.11 -22.88
N ILE A 143 9.72 -9.00 -22.04
CA ILE A 143 10.29 -10.29 -22.43
C ILE A 143 9.60 -11.37 -21.63
N GLU A 144 9.32 -12.50 -22.26
CA GLU A 144 8.93 -13.70 -21.53
C GLU A 144 10.17 -14.28 -20.86
N ILE A 145 10.02 -14.67 -19.59
CA ILE A 145 11.11 -15.18 -18.76
C ILE A 145 10.78 -16.64 -18.43
N THR A 146 11.78 -17.54 -18.54
CA THR A 146 11.60 -18.96 -18.21
C THR A 146 11.35 -19.15 -16.70
N GLU A 147 10.77 -20.28 -16.31
CA GLU A 147 10.54 -20.57 -14.88
C GLU A 147 11.85 -20.59 -14.07
N GLU A 148 12.95 -21.05 -14.66
CA GLU A 148 14.27 -21.02 -14.02
C GLU A 148 14.71 -19.59 -13.72
N SER A 149 14.58 -18.70 -14.71
CA SER A 149 14.92 -17.29 -14.55
C SER A 149 13.97 -16.57 -13.59
N LYS A 150 12.67 -16.93 -13.57
CA LYS A 150 11.72 -16.43 -12.55
C LYS A 150 12.16 -16.84 -11.15
N LYS A 151 12.56 -18.09 -10.96
CA LYS A 151 13.06 -18.62 -9.68
C LYS A 151 14.33 -17.88 -9.23
N GLU A 152 15.27 -17.62 -10.14
CA GLU A 152 16.47 -16.84 -9.83
C GLU A 152 16.14 -15.41 -9.40
N ILE A 153 15.23 -14.73 -10.10
CA ILE A 153 14.75 -13.39 -9.74
C ILE A 153 14.09 -13.41 -8.35
N ARG A 154 13.20 -14.38 -8.10
CA ARG A 154 12.53 -14.55 -6.81
C ARG A 154 13.53 -14.73 -5.67
N GLN A 155 14.51 -15.62 -5.84
CA GLN A 155 15.57 -15.84 -4.84
C GLN A 155 16.42 -14.59 -4.61
N LYS A 156 16.81 -13.90 -5.68
CA LYS A 156 17.60 -12.67 -5.60
C LYS A 156 16.88 -11.55 -4.85
N HIS A 157 15.56 -11.47 -4.99
CA HIS A 157 14.75 -10.41 -4.42
C HIS A 157 13.95 -10.83 -3.17
N GLY A 158 14.12 -12.07 -2.69
CA GLY A 158 13.42 -12.61 -1.52
C GLY A 158 11.89 -12.63 -1.69
N ILE A 159 11.42 -13.00 -2.88
CA ILE A 159 10.00 -13.13 -3.20
C ILE A 159 9.61 -14.61 -3.02
N ASP A 160 8.67 -14.89 -2.13
CA ASP A 160 8.15 -16.25 -1.89
C ASP A 160 7.24 -16.73 -3.05
N ASP A 161 7.08 -18.06 -3.17
CA ASP A 161 6.25 -18.73 -4.19
C ASP A 161 4.73 -18.56 -3.98
#